data_AF-A0A5S9MLD5-F1
#
_entry.id   AF-A0A5S9MLD5-F1
#
_cell.length_a   1.000
_cell.length_b   1.000
_cell.length_c   1.000
_cell.angle_alpha   90.00
_cell.angle_beta   90.00
_cell.angle_gamma   90.00
#
_symmetry.space_group_name_H-M   'P 1'
#
loop_
_entity.id
_entity.type
_entity.pdbx_description
1 polymer ?
#
loop_
_entity_poly.entity_id
_entity_poly.type
_entity_poly.pdbx_seq_one_letter_code
_entity_poly.pdbx_strand_id
1 'polypeptide(L)'
;MIARYQGGNNAGHTIKFDGVTYKLHLIPSGIFYKEKTCVIGNGMVVDPKALVTELAYLHERNVSTDNLRISNRAHVILPYHLKNWTR
;
A
#
# COMPACT_ATOMS: atom_id res chain seq x y z
N MET A 1 -0.86 -15.93 0.34
CA MET A 1 -0.09 -14.76 -0.11
C MET A 1 -0.98 -13.89 -0.98
N ILE A 2 -0.95 -12.57 -0.79
CA ILE A 2 -1.67 -11.59 -1.60
C ILE A 2 -0.64 -10.61 -2.16
N ALA A 3 -0.66 -10.36 -3.47
CA ALA A 3 0.35 -9.53 -4.12
C ALA A 3 -0.28 -8.49 -5.05
N ARG A 4 0.28 -7.28 -5.04
CA ARG A 4 0.05 -6.26 -6.06
C ARG A 4 1.22 -6.31 -7.04
N TYR A 5 0.94 -6.46 -8.33
CA TYR A 5 1.97 -6.66 -9.36
C TYR A 5 2.20 -5.45 -10.26
N GLN A 6 1.27 -4.49 -10.29
CA GLN A 6 1.35 -3.28 -11.12
C GLN A 6 0.66 -2.08 -10.45
N GLY A 7 0.93 -0.88 -10.99
CA GLY A 7 0.24 0.36 -10.63
C GLY A 7 0.87 1.06 -9.43
N GLY A 8 0.16 2.03 -8.85
CA GLY A 8 0.64 2.80 -7.70
C GLY A 8 -0.47 3.17 -6.73
N ASN A 9 -0.33 4.33 -6.10
CA ASN A 9 -1.32 4.94 -5.21
C ASN A 9 -2.51 5.57 -5.94
N ASN A 10 -2.57 5.43 -7.27
CA ASN A 10 -3.71 5.78 -8.11
C ASN A 10 -4.82 4.72 -8.09
N ALA A 11 -4.54 3.53 -7.57
CA ALA A 11 -5.53 2.51 -7.29
C ALA A 11 -6.02 2.63 -5.84
N GLY A 12 -7.25 2.17 -5.58
CA GLY A 12 -7.83 2.16 -4.25
C GLY A 12 -8.85 1.05 -4.09
N HIS A 13 -8.99 0.54 -2.88
CA HIS A 13 -10.01 -0.44 -2.53
C HIS A 13 -10.49 -0.21 -1.09
N THR A 14 -11.79 -0.40 -0.89
CA THR A 14 -12.43 -0.27 0.42
C THR A 14 -12.69 -1.68 0.95
N ILE A 15 -12.28 -1.93 2.19
CA ILE A 15 -12.46 -3.22 2.86
C ILE A 15 -13.22 -2.99 4.15
N LYS A 16 -14.21 -3.86 4.42
CA LYS A 16 -14.82 -3.96 5.74
C LYS A 16 -14.18 -5.13 6.47
N PHE A 17 -13.52 -4.85 7.59
CA PHE A 17 -12.84 -5.85 8.42
C PHE A 17 -13.22 -5.59 9.88
N ASP A 18 -13.70 -6.62 10.58
CA ASP A 18 -14.18 -6.55 11.98
C ASP A 18 -15.13 -5.37 12.25
N GLY A 19 -16.06 -5.14 11.31
CA GLY A 19 -17.04 -4.05 11.43
C GLY A 19 -16.50 -2.65 11.10
N VAL A 20 -15.19 -2.50 10.92
CA VAL A 20 -14.52 -1.23 10.57
C VAL A 20 -14.26 -1.16 9.06
N THR A 21 -14.47 0.01 8.48
CA THR A 21 -14.21 0.26 7.06
C THR A 21 -12.85 0.92 6.86
N TYR A 22 -12.01 0.30 6.02
CA TYR A 22 -10.68 0.77 5.67
C TYR A 22 -10.61 1.15 4.19
N LYS A 23 -9.93 2.25 3.89
CA LYS A 23 -9.63 2.68 2.52
C LYS A 23 -8.13 2.55 2.27
N LEU A 24 -7.73 1.62 1.41
CA LEU A 24 -6.34 1.32 1.11
C LEU A 24 -6.01 1.63 -0.35
N HIS A 25 -4.81 2.12 -0.60
CA HIS A 25 -4.31 2.50 -1.92
C HIS A 25 -3.17 1.60 -2.38
N LEU A 26 -2.04 1.57 -1.66
CA LEU A 26 -0.86 0.78 -2.02
C LEU A 26 -0.87 -0.60 -1.36
N ILE A 27 -1.25 -0.66 -0.08
CA ILE A 27 -1.13 -1.86 0.74
C ILE A 27 -2.11 -2.95 0.22
N PRO A 28 -1.67 -4.20 0.03
CA PRO A 28 -2.56 -5.27 -0.42
C PRO A 28 -3.69 -5.56 0.57
N SER A 29 -4.87 -5.92 0.05
CA SER A 29 -6.09 -6.16 0.84
C SER A 29 -5.96 -7.22 1.93
N GLY A 30 -5.02 -8.14 1.78
CA GLY A 30 -4.76 -9.20 2.74
C GLY A 30 -4.10 -8.75 4.04
N ILE A 31 -3.77 -7.47 4.21
CA ILE A 31 -2.93 -6.98 5.32
C ILE A 31 -3.49 -7.31 6.70
N PHE A 32 -4.83 -7.42 6.82
CA PHE A 32 -5.53 -7.74 8.05
C PHE A 32 -5.34 -9.19 8.54
N TYR A 33 -4.87 -10.09 7.67
CA TYR A 33 -4.63 -11.50 8.01
C TYR A 33 -3.15 -11.71 8.32
N LYS A 34 -2.81 -11.83 9.61
CA LYS A 34 -1.42 -11.93 10.09
C LYS A 34 -0.64 -13.10 9.48
N GLU A 35 -1.33 -14.19 9.17
CA GLU A 35 -0.76 -15.40 8.56
C GLU A 35 -0.51 -15.27 7.05
N LYS A 36 -1.05 -14.23 6.40
CA LYS A 36 -0.93 -14.02 4.96
C LYS A 36 0.14 -12.97 4.66
N THR A 37 1.17 -13.38 3.93
CA THR A 37 2.16 -12.43 3.40
C THR A 37 1.52 -11.51 2.36
N CYS A 38 1.74 -10.21 2.52
CA CYS A 38 1.31 -9.16 1.61
C CYS A 38 2.52 -8.61 0.85
N VAL A 39 2.45 -8.59 -0.48
CA VAL A 39 3.60 -8.21 -1.34
C VAL A 39 3.26 -7.01 -2.22
N ILE A 40 4.10 -5.98 -2.17
CA ILE A 40 4.21 -4.94 -3.20
C ILE A 40 5.30 -5.40 -4.18
N GLY A 41 4.87 -5.82 -5.38
CA GLY A 41 5.73 -6.38 -6.42
C GLY A 41 6.56 -5.34 -7.17
N ASN A 42 7.50 -5.80 -8.00
CA ASN A 42 8.43 -4.94 -8.74
C ASN A 42 7.77 -4.08 -9.83
N GLY A 43 6.60 -4.47 -10.34
CA GLY A 43 5.87 -3.68 -11.33
C GLY A 43 5.11 -2.50 -10.75
N MET A 44 5.20 -2.26 -9.43
CA MET A 44 4.60 -1.11 -8.79
C MET A 44 5.47 0.14 -8.86
N VAL A 45 4.80 1.29 -8.94
CA VAL A 45 5.36 2.62 -8.70
C VAL A 45 4.87 3.10 -7.32
N VAL A 46 5.79 3.21 -6.37
CA VAL A 46 5.50 3.43 -4.95
C VAL A 46 5.86 4.86 -4.57
N ASP A 47 4.88 5.64 -4.13
CA ASP A 47 5.13 6.89 -3.42
C ASP A 47 5.44 6.59 -1.94
N PRO A 48 6.68 6.81 -1.46
CA PRO A 48 7.06 6.50 -0.09
C PRO A 48 6.28 7.33 0.94
N LYS A 49 5.92 8.57 0.60
CA LYS A 49 5.13 9.43 1.49
C LYS A 49 3.73 8.85 1.66
N ALA A 50 3.08 8.49 0.55
CA ALA A 50 1.76 7.86 0.59
C ALA A 50 1.80 6.52 1.35
N LEU A 51 2.83 5.70 1.11
CA LEU A 51 2.99 4.42 1.80
C LEU A 51 3.13 4.60 3.33
N VAL A 52 3.97 5.52 3.78
CA VAL A 52 4.17 5.79 5.21
C VAL A 52 2.88 6.33 5.85
N THR A 53 2.16 7.21 5.16
CA THR A 53 0.84 7.69 5.62
C THR A 53 -0.16 6.54 5.77
N GLU A 54 -0.19 5.61 4.81
CA GLU A 54 -1.10 4.45 4.86
C GLU A 54 -0.71 3.46 5.96
N LEU A 55 0.60 3.25 6.19
CA LEU A 55 1.11 2.46 7.32
C LEU A 55 0.72 3.07 8.67
N ALA A 56 0.92 4.38 8.83
CA ALA A 56 0.53 5.08 10.06
C ALA A 56 -0.98 4.97 10.31
N TYR A 57 -1.80 5.15 9.28
CA TYR A 57 -3.26 4.98 9.34
C TYR A 57 -3.68 3.59 9.85
N LEU A 58 -2.97 2.53 9.43
CA LEU A 58 -3.19 1.16 9.90
C LEU A 58 -2.71 0.97 11.34
N HIS A 59 -1.53 1.48 11.68
CA HIS A 59 -0.94 1.35 13.03
C HIS A 59 -1.76 2.07 14.09
N GLU A 60 -2.31 3.25 13.79
CA GLU A 60 -3.26 3.98 14.66
C GLU A 60 -4.51 3.15 15.01
N ARG A 61 -4.85 2.16 14.17
CA ARG A 61 -5.99 1.26 14.34
C ARG A 61 -5.59 -0.12 14.86
N ASN A 62 -4.37 -0.24 15.39
CA ASN A 62 -3.80 -1.48 15.90
C ASN A 62 -3.70 -2.62 14.86
N VAL A 63 -3.60 -2.28 13.57
CA VAL A 63 -3.35 -3.27 12.51
C VAL A 63 -1.84 -3.42 12.34
N SER A 64 -1.29 -4.58 12.70
CA SER A 64 0.12 -4.91 12.41
C SER A 64 0.34 -5.05 10.91
N THR A 65 1.52 -4.64 10.45
CA THR A 65 1.95 -4.75 9.05
C THR A 65 3.22 -5.59 8.91
N ASP A 66 3.53 -6.44 9.88
CA ASP A 66 4.75 -7.27 9.90
C ASP A 66 4.77 -8.31 8.77
N ASN A 67 3.61 -8.59 8.18
CA ASN A 67 3.41 -9.45 7.02
C ASN A 67 3.62 -8.73 5.67
N LEU A 68 3.91 -7.42 5.66
CA LEU A 68 4.17 -6.65 4.44
C LEU A 68 5.60 -6.87 3.93
N ARG A 69 5.73 -7.10 2.63
CA ARG A 69 6.99 -7.23 1.91
C ARG A 69 6.98 -6.29 0.71
N ILE A 70 8.07 -5.56 0.51
CA ILE A 70 8.24 -4.60 -0.57
C ILE A 70 9.38 -5.08 -1.43
N SER A 71 9.13 -5.20 -2.73
CA SER A 71 10.19 -5.52 -3.69
C SER A 71 11.26 -4.43 -3.69
N ASN A 72 12.53 -4.82 -3.59
CA ASN A 72 13.67 -3.92 -3.77
C ASN A 72 13.81 -3.39 -5.22
N ARG A 73 12.99 -3.89 -6.15
CA ARG A 73 12.91 -3.44 -7.55
C ARG A 73 11.64 -2.64 -7.86
N ALA A 74 10.81 -2.32 -6.86
CA ALA A 74 9.71 -1.40 -7.06
C ALA A 74 10.25 0.01 -7.37
N HIS A 75 9.62 0.70 -8.32
CA HIS A 75 10.04 2.04 -8.70
C HIS A 75 9.51 3.06 -7.69
N VAL A 76 10.23 4.17 -7.50
CA VAL A 76 9.89 5.19 -6.51
C VAL A 76 9.28 6.42 -7.18
N ILE A 77 8.10 6.82 -6.73
CA ILE A 77 7.50 8.11 -7.06
C ILE A 77 8.11 9.17 -6.13
N LEU A 78 8.63 10.23 -6.74
CA LEU A 78 9.25 11.38 -6.08
C LEU A 78 8.46 12.67 -6.41
N PRO A 79 8.58 13.74 -5.61
CA PRO A 79 7.74 14.95 -5.74
C PRO A 79 7.73 15.58 -7.14
N TYR A 80 8.82 15.51 -7.89
CA TYR A 80 8.88 16.06 -9.26
C TYR A 80 8.04 15.27 -10.28
N HIS A 81 7.77 13.98 -10.03
CA HIS A 81 6.86 13.19 -10.87
C HIS A 81 5.41 13.70 -10.76
N LEU A 82 5.02 14.15 -9.57
CA LEU A 82 3.68 14.71 -9.31
C LEU A 82 3.53 16.10 -9.94
N LYS A 83 4.60 16.91 -9.91
CA LYS A 83 4.62 18.25 -10.52
C LYS A 83 4.39 18.23 -12.03
N ASN A 84 4.83 17.18 -12.72
CA ASN A 84 4.63 17.00 -14.16
C ASN A 84 3.22 16.51 -14.54
N TRP A 85 2.39 16.18 -13.54
CA TRP A 85 1.02 15.69 -13.74
C TRP A 85 -0.05 16.79 -13.64
N THR A 86 0.30 17.96 -13.10
CA THR A 86 -0.59 19.13 -12.98
C THR A 86 -0.38 20.17 -14.09
N ARG A 87 0.28 19.77 -15.19
CA ARG A 87 0.38 20.52 -16.45
C ARG A 87 -0.35 19.74 -17.52
#